data_AF-A0A3N5SWF1-F1
#
_entry.id   AF-A0A3N5SWF1-F1
#
_cell.length_a   1.000
_cell.length_b   1.000
_cell.length_c   1.000
_cell.angle_alpha   90.00
_cell.angle_beta   90.00
_cell.angle_gamma   90.00
#
_symmetry.space_group_name_H-M   'P 1'
#
loop_
_entity.id
_entity.type
_entity.pdbx_description
1 polymer ?
#
loop_
_entity_poly.entity_id
_entity_poly.type
_entity_poly.pdbx_seq_one_letter_code
_entity_poly.pdbx_strand_id
1 'polypeptide(L)'
;MGHIARLLGLLGGHSAFEPTDGCVLWFAARKLAGYADGDALAVAIPDLSQAGNTITPVNSPAFQSGAADLINNHPVVRTVVADTSYFTSHGVSTIATGTDQPFYINWVSKLAAVDANQVLWGFGRSTSSTPQTQFITAGSAVWTVGRRDDAAASLSGNRGTKDLNWHLHTFWFDGTTARLYDGGVQQGTDLALDVGAITLDRFTIGAIVKTVASGYCGMDLAEFIVHSGTLTAGYMNQIGSWLGKLYALSWTNISF
;
A
#
# COMPACT_ATOMS: atom_id res chain seq x y z
N MET A 1 -54.50 -8.82 20.57
CA MET A 1 -53.70 -9.86 19.88
C MET A 1 -53.22 -9.27 18.56
N GLY A 2 -51.96 -9.00 18.27
CA GLY A 2 -50.69 -9.08 18.97
C GLY A 2 -49.69 -8.51 17.97
N HIS A 3 -49.22 -7.29 18.20
CA HIS A 3 -48.22 -6.62 17.36
C HIS A 3 -46.89 -7.35 17.51
N ILE A 4 -46.49 -8.13 16.49
CA ILE A 4 -45.09 -8.51 16.27
C ILE A 4 -44.66 -7.85 14.96
N ALA A 5 -44.44 -6.54 15.05
CA ALA A 5 -43.79 -5.77 14.01
C ALA A 5 -42.28 -5.93 14.15
N ARG A 6 -41.68 -6.55 13.13
CA ARG A 6 -40.30 -6.35 12.63
C ARG A 6 -39.30 -5.73 13.63
N LEU A 7 -38.65 -6.59 14.40
CA LEU A 7 -37.33 -6.31 14.98
C LEU A 7 -36.24 -6.93 14.08
N LEU A 8 -36.16 -6.50 12.82
CA LEU A 8 -35.12 -6.93 11.85
C LEU A 8 -34.44 -5.74 11.17
N GLY A 9 -34.56 -4.53 11.75
CA GLY A 9 -34.01 -3.29 11.21
C GLY A 9 -32.88 -2.66 12.03
N LEU A 10 -32.31 -3.38 13.01
CA LEU A 10 -31.29 -2.82 13.92
C LEU A 10 -30.04 -3.71 14.09
N LEU A 11 -29.73 -4.51 13.08
CA LEU A 11 -28.35 -4.84 12.74
C LEU A 11 -28.07 -4.05 11.48
N GLY A 12 -27.76 -2.77 11.66
CA GLY A 12 -27.52 -1.85 10.56
C GLY A 12 -26.50 -2.45 9.62
N GLY A 13 -27.00 -2.90 8.45
CA GLY A 13 -26.17 -3.30 7.34
C GLY A 13 -25.27 -2.12 7.03
N HIS A 14 -24.01 -2.21 7.45
CA HIS A 14 -22.96 -1.46 6.83
C HIS A 14 -23.03 -1.84 5.37
N SER A 15 -23.59 -0.97 4.52
CA SER A 15 -23.35 -1.06 3.09
C SER A 15 -21.84 -1.22 2.95
N ALA A 16 -21.41 -2.38 2.46
CA ALA A 16 -20.03 -2.79 2.42
C ALA A 16 -19.28 -1.81 1.55
N PHE A 17 -18.68 -0.79 2.17
CA PHE A 17 -17.84 0.14 1.46
C PHE A 17 -16.69 -0.66 0.86
N GLU A 18 -16.51 -0.51 -0.45
CA GLU A 18 -15.38 -1.03 -1.19
C GLU A 18 -14.74 0.15 -1.92
N PRO A 19 -13.41 0.28 -1.90
CA PRO A 19 -12.72 1.43 -2.48
C PRO A 19 -12.58 1.25 -4.00
N THR A 20 -13.69 1.20 -4.75
CA THR A 20 -13.67 0.93 -6.19
C THR A 20 -13.55 2.20 -7.03
N ASP A 21 -14.03 3.34 -6.55
CA ASP A 21 -14.04 4.59 -7.31
C ASP A 21 -12.62 5.14 -7.51
N GLY A 22 -12.15 5.17 -8.76
CA GLY A 22 -10.80 5.64 -9.12
C GLY A 22 -9.66 4.71 -8.68
N CYS A 23 -10.00 3.51 -8.20
CA CYS A 23 -9.05 2.51 -7.76
C CYS A 23 -8.47 1.77 -8.96
N VAL A 24 -7.14 1.59 -8.97
CA VAL A 24 -6.40 0.91 -10.03
C VAL A 24 -5.76 -0.39 -9.55
N LEU A 25 -5.66 -0.59 -8.24
CA LEU A 25 -5.17 -1.82 -7.65
C LEU A 25 -5.78 -1.99 -6.27
N TRP A 26 -6.34 -3.16 -6.00
CA TRP A 26 -6.78 -3.52 -4.66
C TRP A 26 -6.41 -4.95 -4.32
N PHE A 27 -5.46 -5.07 -3.39
CA PHE A 27 -5.05 -6.30 -2.72
C PHE A 27 -5.66 -6.38 -1.32
N ALA A 28 -6.18 -7.56 -0.98
CA ALA A 28 -6.73 -7.87 0.33
C ALA A 28 -6.44 -9.32 0.72
N ALA A 29 -5.57 -9.54 1.71
CA ALA A 29 -5.22 -10.89 2.16
C ALA A 29 -6.45 -11.68 2.64
N ARG A 30 -7.39 -11.03 3.33
CA ARG A 30 -8.66 -11.64 3.80
C ARG A 30 -9.59 -12.17 2.71
N LYS A 31 -9.36 -11.76 1.45
CA LYS A 31 -10.16 -12.20 0.30
C LYS A 31 -9.49 -13.36 -0.45
N LEU A 32 -8.28 -13.77 -0.03
CA LEU A 32 -7.63 -14.97 -0.53
C LEU A 32 -8.33 -16.19 0.10
N ALA A 33 -8.83 -17.09 -0.76
CA ALA A 33 -9.49 -18.32 -0.35
C ALA A 33 -8.69 -19.52 -0.82
N GLY A 34 -8.80 -20.64 -0.09
CA GLY A 34 -8.17 -21.91 -0.47
C GLY A 34 -6.70 -22.05 -0.09
N TYR A 35 -6.14 -21.09 0.66
CA TYR A 35 -4.78 -21.18 1.23
C TYR A 35 -4.84 -21.59 2.70
N ALA A 36 -3.96 -22.53 3.07
CA ALA A 36 -3.64 -22.85 4.46
C ALA A 36 -2.55 -21.91 5.00
N ASP A 37 -2.42 -21.88 6.32
CA ASP A 37 -1.32 -21.17 6.98
C ASP A 37 0.05 -21.67 6.50
N GLY A 38 0.90 -20.74 6.08
CA GLY A 38 2.23 -21.04 5.54
C GLY A 38 2.27 -21.35 4.04
N ASP A 39 1.12 -21.42 3.35
CA ASP A 39 1.10 -21.70 1.92
C ASP A 39 1.82 -20.58 1.14
N ALA A 40 2.73 -20.99 0.24
CA ALA A 40 3.34 -20.09 -0.71
C ALA A 40 2.30 -19.62 -1.75
N LEU A 41 2.26 -18.31 -1.98
CA LEU A 41 1.49 -17.74 -3.08
C LEU A 41 2.29 -17.93 -4.37
N ALA A 42 1.87 -18.89 -5.19
CA ALA A 42 2.53 -19.21 -6.46
C ALA A 42 1.72 -18.79 -7.70
N VAL A 43 0.48 -18.33 -7.50
CA VAL A 43 -0.42 -17.92 -8.59
C VAL A 43 -0.74 -16.44 -8.50
N ALA A 44 -1.10 -15.87 -9.66
CA ALA A 44 -1.60 -14.51 -9.74
C ALA A 44 -2.81 -14.31 -8.83
N ILE A 45 -2.77 -13.23 -8.06
CA ILE A 45 -3.82 -12.83 -7.12
C ILE A 45 -4.78 -11.88 -7.84
N PRO A 46 -6.10 -12.11 -7.75
CA PRO A 46 -7.09 -11.21 -8.34
C PRO A 46 -6.95 -9.79 -7.81
N ASP A 47 -6.95 -8.83 -8.74
CA ASP A 47 -7.11 -7.41 -8.43
C ASP A 47 -8.59 -7.12 -8.19
N LEU A 48 -8.92 -6.66 -6.97
CA LEU A 48 -10.29 -6.37 -6.57
C LEU A 48 -10.79 -5.01 -7.08
N SER A 49 -9.92 -4.18 -7.67
CA SER A 49 -10.29 -2.85 -8.16
C SER A 49 -11.13 -2.87 -9.43
N GLN A 50 -11.18 -4.02 -10.13
CA GLN A 50 -11.78 -4.20 -11.45
C GLN A 50 -11.06 -3.42 -12.58
N ALA A 51 -9.91 -2.80 -12.32
CA ALA A 51 -9.11 -2.09 -13.31
C ALA A 51 -8.33 -3.01 -14.27
N GLY A 52 -8.37 -4.33 -14.04
CA GLY A 52 -7.73 -5.33 -14.89
C GLY A 52 -6.22 -5.48 -14.65
N ASN A 53 -5.70 -4.97 -13.52
CA ASN A 53 -4.33 -5.24 -13.12
C ASN A 53 -4.19 -6.66 -12.56
N THR A 54 -2.96 -7.13 -12.39
CA THR A 54 -2.68 -8.47 -11.87
C THR A 54 -1.55 -8.39 -10.87
N ILE A 55 -1.79 -8.91 -9.67
CA ILE A 55 -0.78 -8.99 -8.62
C ILE A 55 -0.10 -10.35 -8.75
N THR A 56 1.16 -10.36 -9.15
CA THR A 56 1.94 -11.59 -9.33
C THR A 56 2.95 -11.72 -8.19
N PRO A 57 2.89 -12.79 -7.38
CA PRO A 57 3.91 -13.06 -6.39
C PRO A 57 5.23 -13.48 -7.05
N VAL A 58 6.35 -13.08 -6.45
CA VAL A 58 7.71 -13.47 -6.87
C VAL A 58 8.46 -14.02 -5.67
N ASN A 59 9.13 -15.16 -5.86
CA ASN A 59 9.86 -15.88 -4.81
C ASN A 59 9.02 -16.19 -3.56
N SER A 60 7.77 -16.58 -3.77
CA SER A 60 6.90 -17.22 -2.77
C SER A 60 6.61 -16.41 -1.48
N PRO A 61 5.98 -15.20 -1.55
CA PRO A 61 5.31 -14.64 -0.39
C PRO A 61 4.32 -15.65 0.21
N ALA A 62 4.20 -15.72 1.53
CA ALA A 62 3.44 -16.77 2.21
C ALA A 62 2.14 -16.24 2.83
N PHE A 63 1.03 -16.94 2.62
CA PHE A 63 -0.22 -16.67 3.33
C PHE A 63 -0.06 -17.03 4.81
N GLN A 64 -0.49 -16.16 5.71
CA GLN A 64 -0.44 -16.39 7.15
C GLN A 64 -1.85 -16.22 7.74
N SER A 65 -2.33 -17.26 8.38
CA SER A 65 -3.63 -17.32 9.06
C SER A 65 -3.56 -17.91 10.47
N GLY A 66 -2.35 -18.22 10.96
CA GLY A 66 -2.10 -18.57 12.35
C GLY A 66 -2.45 -17.43 13.32
N ALA A 67 -2.97 -17.77 14.50
CA ALA A 67 -3.52 -16.79 15.45
C ALA A 67 -2.53 -15.69 15.89
N ALA A 68 -1.22 -15.95 15.83
CA ALA A 68 -0.18 -14.98 16.16
C ALA A 68 0.10 -13.95 15.05
N ASP A 69 -0.33 -14.24 13.82
CA ASP A 69 -0.04 -13.45 12.62
C ASP A 69 -1.26 -12.62 12.15
N LEU A 70 -2.44 -12.87 12.75
CA LEU A 70 -3.67 -12.16 12.38
C LEU A 70 -3.68 -10.71 12.88
N ILE A 71 -4.26 -9.83 12.08
CA ILE A 71 -4.68 -8.50 12.52
C ILE A 71 -6.22 -8.46 12.59
N ASN A 72 -6.76 -8.27 13.79
CA ASN A 72 -8.21 -8.28 14.03
C ASN A 72 -8.92 -9.52 13.42
N ASN A 73 -8.33 -10.71 13.59
CA ASN A 73 -8.80 -11.98 13.01
C ASN A 73 -8.76 -12.06 11.47
N HIS A 74 -8.05 -11.15 10.80
CA HIS A 74 -7.83 -11.21 9.36
C HIS A 74 -6.44 -11.75 9.03
N PRO A 75 -6.33 -12.63 8.02
CA PRO A 75 -5.05 -13.16 7.58
C PRO A 75 -4.23 -12.07 6.89
N VAL A 76 -2.95 -12.36 6.71
CA VAL A 76 -1.96 -11.47 6.11
C VAL A 76 -1.17 -12.25 5.08
N VAL A 77 -0.43 -11.55 4.24
CA VAL A 77 0.60 -12.17 3.41
C VAL A 77 1.96 -11.64 3.80
N ARG A 78 2.86 -12.57 4.09
CA ARG A 78 4.21 -12.32 4.55
C ARG A 78 5.19 -12.30 3.38
N THR A 79 5.96 -11.23 3.28
CA THR A 79 7.20 -11.21 2.49
C THR A 79 8.40 -11.33 3.42
N VAL A 80 9.45 -12.02 2.97
CA VAL A 80 10.68 -12.28 3.72
C VAL A 80 11.88 -11.77 2.90
N VAL A 81 12.77 -11.03 3.57
CA VAL A 81 13.99 -10.47 2.94
C VAL A 81 14.91 -11.58 2.43
N ALA A 82 15.13 -12.60 3.25
CA ALA A 82 16.03 -13.72 2.94
C ALA A 82 15.59 -14.48 1.69
N ASP A 83 14.27 -14.59 1.47
CA ASP A 83 13.70 -15.27 0.32
C ASP A 83 13.58 -14.36 -0.90
N THR A 84 13.91 -13.06 -0.75
CA THR A 84 13.77 -12.06 -1.81
C THR A 84 12.35 -12.02 -2.39
N SER A 85 11.35 -12.23 -1.53
CA SER A 85 9.95 -12.35 -1.93
C SER A 85 9.27 -10.98 -2.06
N TYR A 86 8.46 -10.78 -3.08
CA TYR A 86 7.73 -9.52 -3.33
C TYR A 86 6.53 -9.74 -4.28
N PHE A 87 5.80 -8.69 -4.59
CA PHE A 87 4.74 -8.69 -5.61
C PHE A 87 5.03 -7.71 -6.74
N THR A 88 4.58 -8.06 -7.95
CA THR A 88 4.56 -7.16 -9.10
C THR A 88 3.13 -6.89 -9.55
N SER A 89 2.85 -5.66 -9.96
CA SER A 89 1.63 -5.31 -10.71
C SER A 89 1.93 -4.18 -11.69
N HIS A 90 2.70 -4.49 -12.73
CA HIS A 90 3.34 -3.49 -13.58
C HIS A 90 2.39 -2.55 -14.33
N GLY A 91 1.15 -2.96 -14.63
CA GLY A 91 0.16 -2.08 -15.28
C GLY A 91 -0.17 -0.81 -14.47
N VAL A 92 0.04 -0.84 -13.15
CA VAL A 92 -0.16 0.29 -12.24
C VAL A 92 0.87 1.41 -12.46
N SER A 93 2.03 1.13 -13.09
CA SER A 93 3.09 2.14 -13.25
C SER A 93 2.70 3.35 -14.09
N THR A 94 1.67 3.20 -14.91
CA THR A 94 1.13 4.25 -15.78
C THR A 94 0.60 5.45 -14.98
N ILE A 95 0.09 5.24 -13.76
CA ILE A 95 -0.47 6.32 -12.93
C ILE A 95 0.59 7.32 -12.45
N ALA A 96 1.86 6.90 -12.42
CA ALA A 96 2.97 7.71 -11.96
C ALA A 96 3.86 8.17 -13.12
N THR A 97 3.52 7.82 -14.37
CA THR A 97 4.27 8.14 -15.58
C THR A 97 3.79 9.45 -16.19
N GLY A 98 4.70 10.41 -16.35
CA GLY A 98 4.45 11.75 -16.87
C GLY A 98 5.05 12.82 -15.97
N THR A 99 4.61 14.06 -16.19
CA THR A 99 4.90 15.21 -15.32
C THR A 99 3.75 15.39 -14.35
N ASP A 100 4.05 15.64 -13.08
CA ASP A 100 3.09 15.97 -12.02
C ASP A 100 1.86 15.08 -11.92
N GLN A 101 2.03 13.77 -12.13
CA GLN A 101 0.90 12.83 -12.04
C GLN A 101 0.53 12.54 -10.59
N PRO A 102 -0.68 12.92 -10.12
CA PRO A 102 -1.14 12.61 -8.78
C PRO A 102 -1.53 11.14 -8.63
N PHE A 103 -1.24 10.59 -7.46
CA PHE A 103 -1.67 9.25 -7.08
C PHE A 103 -1.76 9.11 -5.56
N TYR A 104 -2.46 8.05 -5.14
CA TYR A 104 -2.75 7.81 -3.74
C TYR A 104 -2.64 6.33 -3.39
N ILE A 105 -2.06 6.01 -2.24
CA ILE A 105 -1.86 4.64 -1.79
C ILE A 105 -2.28 4.52 -0.33
N ASN A 106 -3.11 3.54 0.01
CA ASN A 106 -3.38 3.12 1.39
C ASN A 106 -2.89 1.71 1.56
N TRP A 107 -2.32 1.43 2.72
CA TRP A 107 -1.97 0.05 3.04
C TRP A 107 -2.01 -0.20 4.54
N VAL A 108 -2.21 -1.47 4.88
CA VAL A 108 -2.16 -1.97 6.25
C VAL A 108 -1.06 -3.00 6.30
N SER A 109 0.00 -2.68 7.04
CA SER A 109 1.19 -3.54 7.12
C SER A 109 1.88 -3.45 8.48
N LYS A 110 2.71 -4.45 8.75
CA LYS A 110 3.65 -4.50 9.87
C LYS A 110 5.02 -4.93 9.35
N LEU A 111 6.08 -4.25 9.76
CA LEU A 111 7.45 -4.64 9.40
C LEU A 111 7.94 -5.84 10.23
N ALA A 112 8.80 -6.67 9.63
CA ALA A 112 9.51 -7.72 10.34
C ALA A 112 10.79 -7.21 11.04
N ALA A 113 11.37 -6.09 10.58
CA ALA A 113 12.57 -5.47 11.15
C ALA A 113 12.61 -3.96 10.87
N VAL A 114 13.13 -3.17 11.81
CA VAL A 114 13.24 -1.70 11.68
C VAL A 114 14.56 -1.23 11.07
N ASP A 115 15.68 -1.92 11.24
CA ASP A 115 17.00 -1.35 10.90
C ASP A 115 17.52 -1.69 9.50
N ALA A 116 16.70 -2.34 8.66
CA ALA A 116 17.09 -2.67 7.29
C ALA A 116 16.75 -1.53 6.31
N ASN A 117 17.54 -1.41 5.24
CA ASN A 117 17.21 -0.62 4.05
C ASN A 117 16.25 -1.43 3.17
N GLN A 118 14.95 -1.18 3.27
CA GLN A 118 13.93 -1.92 2.53
C GLN A 118 12.98 -0.98 1.79
N VAL A 119 12.29 -1.50 0.79
CA VAL A 119 11.32 -0.78 -0.02
C VAL A 119 9.98 -1.47 0.10
N LEU A 120 9.02 -0.76 0.70
CA LEU A 120 7.67 -1.30 0.94
C LEU A 120 6.87 -1.32 -0.36
N TRP A 121 7.01 -0.29 -1.18
CA TRP A 121 6.50 -0.24 -2.54
C TRP A 121 7.36 0.69 -3.40
N GLY A 122 7.35 0.44 -4.70
CA GLY A 122 8.15 1.22 -5.64
C GLY A 122 7.64 1.18 -7.06
N PHE A 123 7.87 2.29 -7.75
CA PHE A 123 7.81 2.43 -9.18
C PHE A 123 9.22 2.51 -9.75
N GLY A 124 9.47 1.84 -10.87
CA GLY A 124 10.77 1.85 -11.53
C GLY A 124 10.68 1.73 -13.06
N ARG A 125 11.85 1.80 -13.70
CA ARG A 125 12.03 1.54 -15.14
C ARG A 125 12.84 0.27 -15.35
N SER A 126 12.38 -0.60 -16.23
CA SER A 126 13.02 -1.89 -16.51
C SER A 126 14.34 -1.76 -17.26
N THR A 127 14.49 -0.69 -18.04
CA THR A 127 15.65 -0.42 -18.90
C THR A 127 16.67 0.53 -18.27
N SER A 128 16.44 1.04 -17.06
CA SER A 128 17.34 2.01 -16.43
C SER A 128 17.22 2.02 -14.90
N SER A 129 18.28 2.45 -14.22
CA SER A 129 18.26 2.67 -12.76
C SER A 129 17.52 3.95 -12.34
N THR A 130 17.12 4.78 -13.31
CA THR A 130 16.33 6.00 -13.20
C THR A 130 15.30 6.04 -14.34
N PRO A 131 14.08 6.57 -14.14
CA PRO A 131 13.49 7.17 -12.96
C PRO A 131 13.04 6.14 -11.92
N GLN A 132 12.63 6.62 -10.74
CA GLN A 132 11.99 5.81 -9.70
C GLN A 132 11.16 6.65 -8.75
N THR A 133 10.13 6.06 -8.16
CA THR A 133 9.42 6.60 -6.99
C THR A 133 9.30 5.50 -5.97
N GLN A 134 9.70 5.69 -4.72
CA GLN A 134 9.74 4.61 -3.75
C GLN A 134 9.46 5.08 -2.33
N PHE A 135 8.86 4.18 -1.56
CA PHE A 135 8.66 4.30 -0.13
C PHE A 135 9.58 3.33 0.59
N ILE A 136 10.52 3.90 1.32
CA ILE A 136 11.71 3.23 1.85
C ILE A 136 11.62 3.21 3.37
N THR A 137 12.02 2.10 3.96
CA THR A 137 12.53 2.05 5.32
C THR A 137 14.04 2.23 5.21
N ALA A 138 14.59 3.44 5.41
CA ALA A 138 16.05 3.65 5.35
C ALA A 138 16.68 3.53 6.76
N GLY A 139 17.96 3.17 6.86
CA GLY A 139 18.75 2.83 8.06
C GLY A 139 18.91 3.91 9.15
N SER A 140 17.86 4.67 9.44
CA SER A 140 17.77 5.66 10.52
C SER A 140 16.40 5.66 11.21
N ALA A 141 15.74 4.50 11.34
CA ALA A 141 14.44 4.37 12.02
C ALA A 141 13.32 5.32 11.49
N VAL A 142 13.40 5.76 10.23
CA VAL A 142 12.39 6.64 9.61
C VAL A 142 11.79 6.03 8.36
N TRP A 143 10.57 6.45 8.05
CA TRP A 143 9.99 6.30 6.71
C TRP A 143 10.61 7.33 5.79
N THR A 144 11.02 6.96 4.58
CA THR A 144 11.58 7.89 3.60
C THR A 144 10.84 7.72 2.28
N VAL A 145 10.47 8.83 1.66
CA VAL A 145 9.96 8.82 0.29
C VAL A 145 10.98 9.46 -0.61
N GLY A 146 11.23 8.85 -1.76
CA GLY A 146 12.11 9.39 -2.79
C GLY A 146 11.46 9.33 -4.16
N ARG A 147 11.68 10.37 -4.95
CA ARG A 147 11.26 10.46 -6.36
C ARG A 147 12.45 10.95 -7.18
N ARG A 148 12.65 10.34 -8.35
CA ARG A 148 13.73 10.66 -9.27
C ARG A 148 13.23 10.61 -10.70
N ASP A 149 13.54 11.63 -11.47
CA ASP A 149 13.09 11.77 -12.86
C ASP A 149 13.99 11.11 -13.91
N ASP A 150 13.61 11.28 -15.17
CA ASP A 150 14.32 10.75 -16.33
C ASP A 150 15.72 11.37 -16.51
N ALA A 151 15.88 12.62 -16.08
CA ALA A 151 17.15 13.35 -16.07
C ALA A 151 18.00 13.08 -14.81
N ALA A 152 17.55 12.14 -13.96
CA ALA A 152 18.14 11.78 -12.68
C ALA A 152 18.11 12.88 -11.59
N ALA A 153 17.32 13.95 -11.77
CA ALA A 153 17.02 14.88 -10.69
C ALA A 153 16.25 14.13 -9.60
N SER A 154 16.64 14.30 -8.34
CA SER A 154 16.18 13.45 -7.24
C SER A 154 15.80 14.30 -6.03
N LEU A 155 14.60 14.05 -5.51
CA LEU A 155 14.13 14.61 -4.25
C LEU A 155 13.75 13.49 -3.30
N SER A 156 14.00 13.69 -2.01
CA SER A 156 13.64 12.72 -0.97
C SER A 156 13.48 13.39 0.38
N GLY A 157 12.70 12.77 1.27
CA GLY A 157 12.52 13.26 2.63
C GLY A 157 12.00 12.19 3.60
N ASN A 158 12.30 12.39 4.88
CA ASN A 158 11.91 11.50 5.97
C ASN A 158 10.53 11.87 6.53
N ARG A 159 9.67 10.91 6.84
CA ARG A 159 8.25 11.09 7.18
C ARG A 159 7.84 10.26 8.39
N GLY A 160 8.34 10.64 9.56
CA GLY A 160 8.04 9.98 10.82
C GLY A 160 8.95 8.79 11.10
N THR A 161 8.67 8.10 12.21
CA THR A 161 9.48 6.99 12.74
C THR A 161 8.84 5.67 12.35
N LYS A 162 9.65 4.67 11.96
CA LYS A 162 9.18 3.29 11.75
C LYS A 162 9.31 2.48 13.02
N ASP A 163 8.39 1.56 13.24
CA ASP A 163 8.45 0.59 14.31
C ASP A 163 7.95 -0.80 13.83
N LEU A 164 7.74 -1.73 14.76
CA LEU A 164 7.26 -3.10 14.47
C LEU A 164 5.76 -3.27 14.74
N ASN A 165 5.01 -2.18 14.88
CA ASN A 165 3.56 -2.23 15.06
C ASN A 165 2.84 -2.32 13.71
N TRP A 166 1.54 -2.57 13.80
CA TRP A 166 0.65 -2.45 12.67
C TRP A 166 0.34 -0.99 12.39
N HIS A 167 0.50 -0.59 11.13
CA HIS A 167 0.19 0.77 10.68
C HIS A 167 -0.90 0.75 9.63
N LEU A 168 -1.72 1.80 9.64
CA LEU A 168 -2.60 2.17 8.54
C LEU A 168 -2.01 3.42 7.90
N HIS A 169 -1.25 3.21 6.84
CA HIS A 169 -0.60 4.29 6.14
C HIS A 169 -1.43 4.78 4.97
N THR A 170 -1.32 6.08 4.75
CA THR A 170 -1.90 6.79 3.62
C THR A 170 -0.81 7.66 3.01
N PHE A 171 -0.39 7.34 1.79
CA PHE A 171 0.49 8.17 0.98
C PHE A 171 -0.34 8.94 -0.03
N TRP A 172 -0.24 10.27 0.03
CA TRP A 172 -0.93 11.19 -0.87
C TRP A 172 0.10 12.00 -1.65
N PHE A 173 -0.02 11.99 -2.97
CA PHE A 173 0.80 12.80 -3.85
C PHE A 173 -0.09 13.54 -4.84
N ASP A 174 0.00 14.87 -4.83
CA ASP A 174 -0.85 15.74 -5.67
C ASP A 174 -0.26 16.10 -7.03
N GLY A 175 0.91 15.55 -7.35
CA GLY A 175 1.68 15.87 -8.55
C GLY A 175 3.01 16.55 -8.22
N THR A 176 3.08 17.35 -7.16
CA THR A 176 4.30 18.08 -6.77
C THR A 176 4.66 17.89 -5.30
N THR A 177 3.66 17.66 -4.46
CA THR A 177 3.78 17.55 -3.01
C THR A 177 3.32 16.18 -2.53
N ALA A 178 4.12 15.57 -1.65
CA ALA A 178 3.78 14.33 -0.97
C ALA A 178 3.48 14.56 0.52
N ARG A 179 2.48 13.84 1.02
CA ARG A 179 2.14 13.72 2.44
C ARG A 179 2.03 12.24 2.80
N LEU A 180 2.47 11.92 4.00
CA LEU A 180 2.26 10.60 4.61
C LEU A 180 1.39 10.80 5.84
N TYR A 181 0.36 9.98 5.99
CA TYR A 181 -0.44 9.87 7.20
C TYR A 181 -0.30 8.46 7.77
N ASP A 182 -0.34 8.35 9.09
CA ASP A 182 -0.43 7.10 9.82
C ASP A 182 -1.57 7.22 10.84
N GLY A 183 -2.55 6.32 10.75
CA GLY A 183 -3.79 6.43 11.52
C GLY A 183 -4.52 7.76 11.29
N GLY A 184 -4.32 8.38 10.12
CA GLY A 184 -4.89 9.68 9.75
C GLY A 184 -4.15 10.90 10.31
N VAL A 185 -3.06 10.70 11.06
CA VAL A 185 -2.19 11.78 11.55
C VAL A 185 -1.02 11.98 10.59
N GLN A 186 -0.82 13.21 10.13
CA GLN A 186 0.25 13.54 9.19
C GLN A 186 1.62 13.32 9.85
N GLN A 187 2.50 12.59 9.15
CA GLN A 187 3.85 12.28 9.57
C GLN A 187 4.84 13.28 8.97
N GLY A 188 5.25 14.25 9.78
CA GLY A 188 6.12 15.35 9.33
C GLY A 188 5.37 16.41 8.51
N THR A 189 6.12 17.29 7.83
CA THR A 189 5.55 18.34 6.98
C THR A 189 5.37 17.86 5.53
N ASP A 190 4.72 18.69 4.72
CA ASP A 190 4.63 18.52 3.28
C ASP A 190 6.02 18.33 2.65
N LEU A 191 6.13 17.41 1.69
CA LEU A 191 7.37 17.13 0.95
C LEU A 191 7.24 17.61 -0.48
N ALA A 192 8.04 18.59 -0.89
CA ALA A 192 8.22 18.84 -2.30
C ALA A 192 8.94 17.64 -2.95
N LEU A 193 8.27 16.99 -3.89
CA LEU A 193 8.78 15.94 -4.76
C LEU A 193 8.56 16.31 -6.24
N ASP A 194 8.46 17.61 -6.54
CA ASP A 194 8.42 18.16 -7.89
C ASP A 194 9.76 17.90 -8.60
N VAL A 195 9.73 16.93 -9.50
CA VAL A 195 10.84 16.58 -10.38
C VAL A 195 10.31 16.56 -11.80
N GLY A 196 11.20 16.50 -12.80
CA GLY A 196 10.81 16.47 -14.20
C GLY A 196 10.00 15.23 -14.59
N ALA A 197 9.76 15.10 -15.90
CA ALA A 197 9.03 13.98 -16.47
C ALA A 197 9.63 12.63 -16.05
N ILE A 198 8.74 11.68 -15.75
CA ILE A 198 9.08 10.33 -15.31
C ILE A 198 8.44 9.32 -16.26
N THR A 199 9.22 8.38 -16.80
CA THR A 199 8.66 7.20 -17.52
C THR A 199 8.89 5.90 -16.75
N LEU A 200 7.82 5.25 -16.28
CA LEU A 200 7.87 4.04 -15.44
C LEU A 200 7.09 2.88 -16.08
N ASP A 201 7.64 1.68 -15.99
CA ASP A 201 7.04 0.44 -16.52
C ASP A 201 7.03 -0.69 -15.47
N ARG A 202 7.45 -0.41 -14.24
CA ARG A 202 7.43 -1.34 -13.11
C ARG A 202 6.70 -0.71 -11.93
N PHE A 203 5.82 -1.49 -11.33
CA PHE A 203 5.29 -1.26 -9.98
C PHE A 203 5.42 -2.55 -9.16
N THR A 204 5.87 -2.43 -7.92
CA THR A 204 6.10 -3.54 -6.98
C THR A 204 5.74 -3.21 -5.54
N ILE A 205 5.40 -4.25 -4.78
CA ILE A 205 5.15 -4.22 -3.34
C ILE A 205 6.13 -5.18 -2.67
N GLY A 206 6.86 -4.75 -1.65
CA GLY A 206 7.88 -5.53 -0.94
C GLY A 206 9.29 -5.49 -1.56
N ALA A 207 9.50 -4.70 -2.62
CA ALA A 207 10.80 -4.42 -3.22
C ALA A 207 10.71 -3.18 -4.13
N ILE A 208 11.84 -2.73 -4.68
CA ILE A 208 11.88 -1.93 -5.92
C ILE A 208 12.46 -2.76 -7.06
N VAL A 209 11.75 -2.78 -8.18
CA VAL A 209 12.23 -3.39 -9.42
C VAL A 209 12.52 -2.31 -10.46
N LYS A 210 13.79 -2.25 -10.87
CA LYS A 210 14.26 -1.45 -12.00
C LYS A 210 14.78 -2.39 -13.09
N THR A 211 16.05 -2.30 -13.45
CA THR A 211 16.77 -3.37 -14.17
C THR A 211 16.87 -4.65 -13.36
N VAL A 212 17.08 -4.53 -12.04
CA VAL A 212 17.15 -5.65 -11.09
C VAL A 212 16.32 -5.30 -9.85
N ALA A 213 15.75 -6.33 -9.22
CA ALA A 213 15.04 -6.21 -7.95
C ALA A 213 16.05 -5.93 -6.80
N SER A 214 15.70 -5.02 -5.90
CA SER A 214 16.52 -4.68 -4.73
C SER A 214 15.66 -4.12 -3.61
N GLY A 215 16.26 -3.91 -2.44
CA GLY A 215 15.56 -3.32 -1.29
C GLY A 215 14.39 -4.18 -0.81
N TYR A 216 14.55 -5.51 -0.75
CA TYR A 216 13.50 -6.42 -0.33
C TYR A 216 13.01 -6.09 1.09
N CYS A 217 11.70 -6.10 1.27
CA CYS A 217 11.04 -5.80 2.53
C CYS A 217 10.49 -7.06 3.16
N GLY A 218 10.84 -7.26 4.43
CA GLY A 218 10.19 -8.24 5.29
C GLY A 218 8.99 -7.58 5.96
N MET A 219 7.77 -7.99 5.61
CA MET A 219 6.55 -7.42 6.18
C MET A 219 5.39 -8.40 6.15
N ASP A 220 4.43 -8.17 7.04
CA ASP A 220 3.08 -8.71 6.95
C ASP A 220 2.19 -7.65 6.29
N LEU A 221 1.52 -8.02 5.20
CA LEU A 221 0.64 -7.15 4.42
C LEU A 221 -0.80 -7.65 4.50
N ALA A 222 -1.70 -6.84 5.04
CA ALA A 222 -3.13 -7.17 5.14
C ALA A 222 -3.93 -6.55 3.99
N GLU A 223 -3.68 -5.27 3.68
CA GLU A 223 -4.37 -4.51 2.62
C GLU A 223 -3.37 -3.65 1.83
N PHE A 224 -3.61 -3.51 0.52
CA PHE A 224 -2.91 -2.52 -0.30
C PHE A 224 -3.85 -1.99 -1.40
N ILE A 225 -4.06 -0.67 -1.44
CA ILE A 225 -5.02 -0.03 -2.33
C ILE A 225 -4.35 1.15 -3.01
N VAL A 226 -4.40 1.21 -4.35
CA VAL A 226 -3.84 2.29 -5.16
C VAL A 226 -4.94 2.96 -5.96
N HIS A 227 -4.94 4.29 -5.96
CA HIS A 227 -5.81 5.10 -6.80
C HIS A 227 -4.97 5.99 -7.72
N SER A 228 -5.46 6.17 -8.95
CA SER A 228 -4.95 7.18 -9.86
C SER A 228 -5.65 8.52 -9.61
N GLY A 229 -4.94 9.63 -9.80
CA GLY A 229 -5.56 10.94 -9.69
C GLY A 229 -5.59 11.49 -8.27
N THR A 230 -6.20 12.66 -8.13
CA THR A 230 -6.42 13.31 -6.83
C THR A 230 -7.72 12.80 -6.21
N LEU A 231 -7.64 12.25 -5.00
CA LEU A 231 -8.83 11.92 -4.22
C LEU A 231 -9.31 13.12 -3.40
N THR A 232 -10.61 13.16 -3.12
CA THR A 232 -11.16 14.14 -2.19
C THR A 232 -10.85 13.76 -0.75
N ALA A 233 -10.75 14.76 0.14
CA ALA A 233 -10.61 14.54 1.58
C ALA A 233 -11.68 13.61 2.16
N GLY A 234 -12.93 13.77 1.70
CA GLY A 234 -14.05 12.93 2.14
C GLY A 234 -13.84 11.46 1.80
N TYR A 235 -13.40 11.16 0.59
CA TYR A 235 -13.18 9.77 0.15
C TYR A 235 -11.95 9.15 0.83
N MET A 236 -10.88 9.91 1.03
CA MET A 236 -9.72 9.44 1.82
C MET A 236 -10.12 9.10 3.26
N ASN A 237 -10.92 9.96 3.90
CA ASN A 237 -11.45 9.70 5.24
C ASN A 237 -12.40 8.50 5.29
N GLN A 238 -13.17 8.27 4.22
CA GLN A 238 -14.04 7.10 4.10
C GLN A 238 -13.21 5.80 4.04
N ILE A 239 -12.18 5.76 3.19
CA ILE A 239 -11.26 4.61 3.09
C ILE A 239 -10.56 4.36 4.42
N GLY A 240 -9.96 5.40 5.01
CA GLY A 240 -9.22 5.27 6.26
C GLY A 240 -10.11 4.84 7.44
N SER A 241 -11.33 5.39 7.55
CA SER A 241 -12.29 4.96 8.57
C SER A 241 -12.74 3.52 8.38
N TRP A 242 -12.94 3.09 7.13
CA TRP A 242 -13.29 1.71 6.82
C TRP A 242 -12.15 0.75 7.16
N LEU A 243 -10.92 1.03 6.75
CA LEU A 243 -9.74 0.22 7.10
C LEU A 243 -9.48 0.18 8.59
N GLY A 244 -9.58 1.33 9.28
CA GLY A 244 -9.42 1.41 10.73
C GLY A 244 -10.41 0.52 11.48
N LYS A 245 -11.68 0.51 11.05
CA LYS A 245 -12.70 -0.40 11.62
C LYS A 245 -12.43 -1.86 11.27
N LEU A 246 -12.10 -2.15 10.01
CA LEU A 246 -11.84 -3.51 9.53
C LEU A 246 -10.69 -4.17 10.28
N TYR A 247 -9.62 -3.41 10.57
CA TYR A 247 -8.40 -3.92 11.18
C TYR A 247 -8.21 -3.52 12.65
N ALA A 248 -9.22 -2.92 13.28
CA ALA A 248 -9.17 -2.41 14.65
C ALA A 248 -7.98 -1.47 14.92
N LEU A 249 -7.66 -0.63 13.94
CA LEU A 249 -6.63 0.40 14.02
C LEU A 249 -7.27 1.78 14.22
N SER A 250 -6.59 2.66 14.94
CA SER A 250 -7.05 4.03 15.12
C SER A 250 -7.05 4.80 13.80
N TRP A 251 -8.11 5.58 13.55
CA TRP A 251 -8.17 6.52 12.44
C TRP A 251 -8.70 7.87 12.90
N THR A 252 -7.98 8.93 12.56
CA THR A 252 -8.40 10.32 12.70
C THR A 252 -8.67 10.91 11.33
N ASN A 253 -9.69 11.76 11.18
CA ASN A 253 -9.96 12.38 9.88
C ASN A 253 -8.81 13.31 9.47
N ILE A 254 -8.39 13.19 8.21
CA ILE A 254 -7.43 14.06 7.53
C ILE A 254 -8.12 15.38 7.16
N SER A 255 -7.43 16.49 7.43
CA SER A 255 -7.76 17.85 6.98
C SER A 255 -6.65 18.38 6.07
N PHE A 256 -7.03 19.17 5.05
CA PHE A 256 -6.12 19.80 4.08
C PHE A 256 -5.88 21.26 4.42
#